data_AF-A0A7S2Y834-F1
#
_entry.id   AF-A0A7S2Y834-F1
#
_cell.length_a   1.000
_cell.length_b   1.000
_cell.length_c   1.000
_cell.angle_alpha   90.00
_cell.angle_beta   90.00
_cell.angle_gamma   90.00
#
_symmetry.space_group_name_H-M   'P 1'
#
loop_
_entity.id
_entity.type
_entity.pdbx_description
1 polymer ?
#
loop_
_entity_poly.entity_id
_entity_poly.type
_entity_poly.pdbx_seq_one_letter_code
_entity_poly.pdbx_strand_id
1 'polypeptide(L)'
;IRLGLLPSKDPHMVRPANIITRPDHEVWSCTDGKSIKDYMKQAFPRFDWNKLVEDEAEWDRFAKATGTTYRSPQYCPGLCVVSPHNPNVGIVLVGDSNHAFPPDIGQGINAGLNDVLALDRCLQNKDVVSGKSSKGENSVLPDLATALAAYKKN
;
A
#
# COMPACT_ATOMS: atom_id res chain seq x y z
N ILE A 1 5.38 1.28 -23.44
CA ILE A 1 5.36 2.16 -22.24
C ILE A 1 6.24 1.59 -21.12
N ARG A 2 7.33 2.29 -20.74
CA ARG A 2 8.12 1.99 -19.51
C ARG A 2 7.96 3.15 -18.51
N LEU A 3 6.80 3.24 -17.86
CA LEU A 3 6.49 4.33 -16.91
C LEU A 3 6.61 3.91 -15.43
N GLY A 4 7.36 2.84 -15.12
CA GLY A 4 7.58 2.38 -13.75
C GLY A 4 9.03 2.53 -13.29
N LEU A 5 9.23 3.16 -12.14
CA LEU A 5 10.53 3.38 -11.47
C LEU A 5 11.12 2.10 -10.84
N LEU A 6 10.31 1.06 -10.61
CA LEU A 6 10.75 -0.14 -9.90
C LEU A 6 11.45 -1.13 -10.84
N PRO A 7 12.55 -1.79 -10.43
CA PRO A 7 13.17 -2.85 -11.21
C PRO A 7 12.16 -3.95 -11.57
N SER A 8 12.17 -4.40 -12.82
CA SER A 8 11.38 -5.56 -13.26
C SER A 8 12.34 -6.65 -13.72
N LYS A 9 12.09 -7.89 -13.29
CA LYS A 9 12.83 -9.06 -13.75
C LYS A 9 12.59 -9.32 -15.24
N ASP A 10 11.39 -9.00 -15.73
CA ASP A 10 11.02 -9.11 -17.14
C ASP A 10 11.09 -7.73 -17.82
N PRO A 11 12.01 -7.53 -18.78
CA PRO A 11 12.15 -6.27 -19.52
C PRO A 11 11.02 -6.03 -20.54
N HIS A 12 10.20 -7.05 -20.83
CA HIS A 12 9.05 -6.99 -21.74
C HIS A 12 7.72 -6.76 -21.01
N MET A 13 7.72 -6.80 -19.67
CA MET A 13 6.51 -6.54 -18.89
C MET A 13 5.98 -5.13 -19.16
N VAL A 14 4.71 -5.04 -19.56
CA VAL A 14 4.01 -3.77 -19.71
C VAL A 14 3.97 -3.08 -18.36
N ARG A 15 4.58 -1.90 -18.25
CA ARG A 15 4.57 -1.13 -17.01
C ARG A 15 3.36 -0.21 -16.99
N PRO A 16 2.41 -0.40 -16.06
CA PRO A 16 1.27 0.48 -15.96
C PRO A 16 1.75 1.87 -15.52
N ALA A 17 1.17 2.89 -16.14
CA ALA A 17 1.15 4.24 -15.61
C ALA A 17 -0.26 4.50 -15.10
N ASN A 18 -0.36 4.96 -13.86
CA ASN A 18 -1.65 5.25 -13.25
C ASN A 18 -1.78 6.75 -13.06
N ILE A 19 -2.92 7.31 -13.43
CA ILE A 19 -3.33 8.64 -13.01
C ILE A 19 -4.28 8.45 -11.85
N ILE A 20 -3.91 8.98 -10.68
CA ILE A 20 -4.72 8.92 -9.47
C ILE A 20 -5.04 10.36 -9.09
N THR A 21 -6.31 10.74 -9.20
CA THR A 21 -6.75 12.10 -8.93
C THR A 21 -8.23 12.11 -8.52
N ARG A 22 -8.76 13.28 -8.19
CA ARG A 22 -10.13 13.47 -7.67
C ARG A 22 -11.18 13.18 -8.75
N PRO A 23 -12.41 12.78 -8.39
CA PRO A 23 -13.46 12.45 -9.37
C PRO A 23 -13.84 13.58 -10.33
N ASP A 24 -13.59 14.84 -9.95
CA ASP A 24 -13.90 16.05 -10.71
C ASP A 24 -12.73 16.55 -11.58
N HIS A 25 -11.62 15.82 -11.63
CA HIS A 25 -10.46 16.22 -12.42
C HIS A 25 -10.71 16.15 -13.94
N GLU A 26 -10.20 17.14 -14.69
CA GLU A 26 -10.44 17.30 -16.13
C GLU A 26 -10.04 16.09 -16.99
N VAL A 27 -9.03 15.33 -16.55
CA VAL A 27 -8.57 14.09 -17.22
C VAL A 27 -9.69 13.08 -17.40
N TRP A 28 -10.69 13.05 -16.51
CA TRP A 28 -11.83 12.13 -16.60
C TRP A 28 -12.86 12.56 -17.65
N SER A 29 -12.73 13.76 -18.22
CA SER A 29 -13.54 14.22 -19.36
C SER A 29 -13.00 13.75 -20.71
N CYS A 30 -11.78 13.18 -20.75
CA CYS A 30 -11.19 12.63 -21.96
C CYS A 30 -11.79 11.25 -22.27
N THR A 31 -12.69 11.17 -23.24
CA THR A 31 -13.41 9.93 -23.60
C THR A 31 -12.83 9.18 -24.81
N ASP A 32 -11.79 9.72 -25.43
CA ASP A 32 -11.12 9.12 -26.59
C ASP A 32 -9.59 9.29 -26.54
N GLY A 33 -8.88 8.52 -27.35
CA GLY A 33 -7.42 8.50 -27.39
C GLY A 33 -6.81 9.84 -27.79
N LYS A 34 -7.46 10.59 -28.68
CA LYS A 34 -6.96 11.90 -29.12
C LYS A 34 -7.00 12.90 -27.97
N SER A 35 -8.14 13.01 -27.29
CA SER A 35 -8.35 13.94 -26.17
C SER A 35 -7.39 13.67 -25.02
N ILE A 36 -7.17 12.40 -24.63
CA ILE A 36 -6.21 12.09 -23.57
C ILE A 36 -4.76 12.37 -24.02
N LYS A 37 -4.40 12.10 -25.28
CA LYS A 37 -3.07 12.38 -25.80
C LYS A 37 -2.78 13.88 -25.82
N ASP A 38 -3.75 14.68 -26.26
CA ASP A 38 -3.65 16.13 -26.26
C ASP A 38 -3.53 16.67 -24.83
N TYR A 39 -4.35 16.18 -23.89
CA TYR A 39 -4.24 16.49 -22.47
C TYR A 39 -2.84 16.17 -21.91
N MET A 40 -2.31 14.98 -22.17
CA MET A 40 -1.00 14.57 -21.65
C MET A 40 0.15 15.42 -22.20
N LYS A 41 0.09 15.80 -23.47
CA LYS A 41 1.05 16.74 -24.08
C LYS A 41 1.00 18.12 -23.44
N GLN A 42 -0.20 18.61 -23.11
CA GLN A 42 -0.38 19.90 -22.45
C GLN A 42 0.05 19.86 -20.96
N ALA A 43 -0.36 18.84 -20.22
CA ALA A 43 -0.09 18.70 -18.79
C ALA A 43 1.38 18.35 -18.51
N PHE A 44 2.01 17.57 -19.38
CA PHE A 44 3.39 17.11 -19.23
C PHE A 44 4.22 17.33 -20.51
N PRO A 45 4.48 18.58 -20.90
CA PRO A 45 5.14 18.91 -22.18
C PRO A 45 6.61 18.48 -22.25
N ARG A 46 7.20 18.10 -21.11
CA ARG A 46 8.59 17.62 -21.03
C ARG A 46 8.75 16.19 -21.55
N PHE A 47 7.67 15.43 -21.70
CA PHE A 47 7.72 14.06 -22.20
C PHE A 47 7.46 14.00 -23.70
N ASP A 48 8.27 13.21 -24.40
CA ASP A 48 8.01 12.83 -25.79
C ASP A 48 6.99 11.68 -25.81
N TRP A 49 5.71 12.05 -25.69
CA TRP A 49 4.60 11.08 -25.60
C TRP A 49 4.50 10.14 -26.80
N ASN A 50 4.95 10.56 -27.98
CA ASN A 50 4.96 9.72 -29.17
C ASN A 50 6.01 8.59 -29.08
N LYS A 51 7.05 8.75 -28.25
CA LYS A 51 8.03 7.69 -27.94
C LYS A 51 7.65 6.86 -26.72
N LEU A 52 6.92 7.45 -25.76
CA LEU A 52 6.50 6.72 -24.56
C LEU A 52 5.32 5.78 -24.84
N VAL A 53 4.38 6.25 -25.66
CA VAL A 53 3.16 5.55 -26.09
C VAL A 53 3.15 5.54 -27.62
N GLU A 54 3.86 4.55 -28.20
CA GLU A 54 4.01 4.41 -29.66
C GLU A 54 2.75 3.90 -30.34
N ASP A 55 1.99 3.03 -29.67
CA ASP A 55 0.75 2.47 -30.18
C ASP A 55 -0.41 3.46 -29.98
N GLU A 56 -0.99 3.95 -31.08
CA GLU A 56 -2.14 4.86 -31.02
C GLU A 56 -3.38 4.21 -30.40
N ALA A 57 -3.55 2.89 -30.53
CA ALA A 57 -4.67 2.17 -29.93
C ALA A 57 -4.61 2.17 -28.40
N GLU A 58 -3.42 2.34 -27.81
CA GLU A 58 -3.21 2.37 -26.37
C GLU A 58 -3.83 3.61 -25.71
N TRP A 59 -3.83 4.74 -26.42
CA TRP A 59 -4.50 5.96 -25.96
C TRP A 59 -6.02 5.75 -25.86
N ASP A 60 -6.58 5.13 -26.88
CA ASP A 60 -8.00 4.83 -26.98
C ASP A 60 -8.42 3.80 -25.92
N ARG A 61 -7.57 2.80 -25.68
CA ARG A 61 -7.72 1.81 -24.62
C ARG A 61 -7.71 2.47 -23.23
N PHE A 62 -6.79 3.41 -23.00
CA PHE A 62 -6.71 4.14 -21.73
C PHE A 62 -7.95 4.99 -21.47
N ALA A 63 -8.38 5.79 -22.45
CA ALA A 63 -9.54 6.69 -22.30
C ALA A 63 -10.85 5.94 -22.03
N LYS A 64 -11.00 4.73 -22.59
CA LYS A 64 -12.18 3.87 -22.43
C LYS A 64 -12.10 2.95 -21.21
N ALA A 65 -10.95 2.85 -20.55
CA ALA A 65 -10.78 1.98 -19.41
C ALA A 65 -11.56 2.51 -18.20
N THR A 66 -12.33 1.64 -17.55
CA THR A 66 -12.96 1.97 -16.27
C THR A 66 -11.88 1.99 -15.19
N GLY A 67 -11.57 3.18 -14.68
CA GLY A 67 -10.69 3.34 -13.52
C GLY A 67 -11.27 2.68 -12.26
N THR A 68 -10.39 2.45 -11.28
CA THR A 68 -10.82 2.04 -9.94
C THR A 68 -11.04 3.27 -9.05
N THR A 69 -11.77 3.10 -7.96
CA THR A 69 -11.90 4.11 -6.90
C THR A 69 -11.18 3.63 -5.65
N TYR A 70 -10.42 4.52 -5.02
CA TYR A 70 -9.84 4.27 -3.72
C TYR A 70 -10.79 4.79 -2.64
N ARG A 71 -11.01 4.00 -1.59
CA ARG A 71 -11.74 4.48 -0.42
C ARG A 71 -10.87 5.47 0.35
N SER A 72 -11.52 6.38 1.08
CA SER A 72 -10.85 7.18 2.11
C SER A 72 -10.13 6.26 3.10
N PRO A 73 -9.01 6.69 3.71
CA PRO A 73 -8.30 5.90 4.70
C PRO A 73 -9.24 5.27 5.73
N GLN A 74 -9.12 3.95 5.91
CA GLN A 74 -9.88 3.14 6.86
C GLN A 74 -8.92 2.54 7.87
N TYR A 75 -9.38 2.38 9.11
CA TYR A 75 -8.64 1.61 10.12
C TYR A 75 -9.60 0.88 11.07
N CYS A 76 -9.14 -0.23 11.65
CA CYS A 76 -9.87 -1.01 12.63
C CYS A 76 -9.37 -0.66 14.04
N PRO A 77 -10.19 -0.07 14.92
CA PRO A 77 -9.78 0.20 16.30
C PRO A 77 -9.58 -1.08 17.13
N GLY A 78 -10.20 -2.19 16.70
CA GLY A 78 -10.09 -3.51 17.33
C GLY A 78 -8.93 -4.34 16.76
N LEU A 79 -7.69 -3.87 16.93
CA LEU A 79 -6.48 -4.47 16.35
C LEU A 79 -6.30 -5.97 16.67
N CYS A 80 -6.72 -6.39 17.87
CA CYS A 80 -6.61 -7.78 18.29
C CYS A 80 -7.62 -8.15 19.38
N VAL A 81 -7.88 -9.45 19.52
CA VAL A 81 -8.70 -10.05 20.57
C VAL A 81 -8.01 -11.30 21.12
N VAL A 82 -8.15 -11.53 22.42
CA VAL A 82 -7.59 -12.70 23.13
C VAL A 82 -8.75 -13.50 23.68
N SER A 83 -8.64 -14.83 23.66
CA SER A 83 -9.64 -15.71 24.25
C SER A 83 -9.73 -15.47 25.76
N PRO A 84 -10.95 -15.27 26.31
CA PRO A 84 -11.13 -15.10 27.75
C PRO A 84 -10.81 -16.38 28.54
N HIS A 85 -10.72 -17.54 27.87
CA HIS A 85 -10.47 -18.85 28.50
C HIS A 85 -9.03 -19.33 28.35
N ASN A 86 -8.24 -18.73 27.47
CA ASN A 86 -6.85 -19.10 27.26
C ASN A 86 -6.02 -17.88 26.82
N PRO A 87 -5.13 -17.35 27.68
CA PRO A 87 -4.35 -16.15 27.37
C PRO A 87 -3.33 -16.35 26.24
N ASN A 88 -3.11 -17.60 25.78
CA ASN A 88 -2.22 -17.94 24.68
C ASN A 88 -2.93 -18.09 23.32
N VAL A 89 -4.23 -17.81 23.25
CA VAL A 89 -5.03 -17.92 22.01
C VAL A 89 -5.68 -16.57 21.69
N GLY A 90 -5.54 -16.10 20.45
CA GLY A 90 -6.06 -14.80 20.04
C GLY A 90 -6.00 -14.61 18.53
N ILE A 91 -6.58 -13.50 18.08
CA ILE A 91 -6.61 -13.06 16.67
C ILE A 91 -6.03 -11.64 16.62
N VAL A 92 -5.23 -11.37 15.60
CA VAL A 92 -4.61 -10.05 15.34
C VAL A 92 -4.80 -9.69 13.87
N LEU A 93 -5.07 -8.41 13.60
CA LEU A 93 -5.14 -7.83 12.27
C LEU A 93 -3.82 -7.13 11.93
N VAL A 94 -3.37 -7.28 10.68
CA VAL A 94 -2.14 -6.65 10.16
C VAL A 94 -2.36 -6.22 8.70
N GLY A 95 -1.65 -5.16 8.27
CA GLY A 95 -1.75 -4.60 6.93
C GLY A 95 -3.17 -4.16 6.58
N ASP A 96 -3.59 -4.39 5.34
CA ASP A 96 -4.91 -3.99 4.80
C ASP A 96 -6.12 -4.46 5.62
N SER A 97 -5.99 -5.52 6.41
CA SER A 97 -7.05 -5.97 7.33
C SER A 97 -7.24 -5.05 8.54
N ASN A 98 -6.18 -4.33 8.92
CA ASN A 98 -6.16 -3.37 10.02
C ASN A 98 -6.27 -1.92 9.53
N HIS A 99 -5.51 -1.54 8.52
CA HIS A 99 -5.51 -0.20 7.93
C HIS A 99 -5.43 -0.29 6.42
N ALA A 100 -6.26 0.47 5.72
CA ALA A 100 -6.24 0.55 4.27
C ALA A 100 -6.31 2.02 3.85
N PHE A 101 -5.35 2.47 3.06
CA PHE A 101 -5.25 3.85 2.60
C PHE A 101 -4.85 3.90 1.12
N PRO A 102 -5.11 5.02 0.41
CA PRO A 102 -4.75 5.14 -0.99
C PRO A 102 -3.25 4.94 -1.24
N PRO A 103 -2.84 4.51 -2.44
CA PRO A 103 -1.45 4.15 -2.73
C PRO A 103 -0.56 5.36 -3.05
N ASP A 104 -1.03 6.59 -2.79
CA ASP A 104 -0.41 7.85 -3.20
C ASP A 104 1.01 8.04 -2.65
N ILE A 105 1.29 7.51 -1.45
CA ILE A 105 2.63 7.54 -0.83
C ILE A 105 3.44 6.26 -1.02
N GLY A 106 2.87 5.23 -1.65
CA GLY A 106 3.53 3.94 -1.86
C GLY A 106 3.90 3.19 -0.57
N GLN A 107 3.23 3.47 0.55
CA GLN A 107 3.60 2.93 1.87
C GLN A 107 2.74 1.76 2.36
N GLY A 108 1.66 1.35 1.66
CA GLY A 108 0.77 0.28 2.15
C GLY A 108 1.52 -1.01 2.51
N ILE A 109 2.39 -1.49 1.62
CA ILE A 109 3.21 -2.68 1.85
C ILE A 109 4.20 -2.47 3.01
N ASN A 110 4.90 -1.33 3.05
CA ASN A 110 5.86 -1.04 4.11
C ASN A 110 5.18 -0.93 5.48
N ALA A 111 3.99 -0.31 5.54
CA ALA A 111 3.19 -0.22 6.75
C ALA A 111 2.76 -1.61 7.23
N GLY A 112 2.25 -2.46 6.35
CA GLY A 112 1.90 -3.85 6.69
C GLY A 112 3.11 -4.69 7.13
N LEU A 113 4.28 -4.51 6.52
CA LEU A 113 5.51 -5.17 6.97
C LEU A 113 5.97 -4.66 8.34
N ASN A 114 5.77 -3.37 8.62
CA ASN A 114 6.08 -2.79 9.92
C ASN A 114 5.14 -3.33 11.01
N ASP A 115 3.85 -3.56 10.72
CA ASP A 115 2.92 -4.24 11.63
C ASP A 115 3.45 -5.62 12.04
N VAL A 116 3.91 -6.42 11.07
CA VAL A 116 4.45 -7.76 11.30
C VAL A 116 5.71 -7.70 12.17
N LEU A 117 6.62 -6.74 11.87
CA LEU A 117 7.83 -6.54 12.66
C LEU A 117 7.51 -6.12 14.11
N ALA A 118 6.54 -5.22 14.29
CA ALA A 118 6.09 -4.77 15.60
C ALA A 118 5.46 -5.92 16.40
N LEU A 119 4.61 -6.72 15.76
CA LEU A 119 4.00 -7.91 16.36
C LEU A 119 5.06 -8.93 16.79
N ASP A 120 6.04 -9.25 15.92
CA ASP A 120 7.15 -10.16 16.24
C ASP A 120 7.95 -9.66 17.45
N ARG A 121 8.28 -8.37 17.50
CA ARG A 121 8.99 -7.75 18.64
C ARG A 121 8.18 -7.89 19.93
N CYS A 122 6.87 -7.65 19.90
CA CYS A 122 6.01 -7.86 21.06
C CYS A 122 5.98 -9.32 21.52
N LEU A 123 5.87 -10.27 20.59
CA LEU A 123 5.89 -11.72 20.89
C LEU A 123 7.22 -12.16 21.49
N GLN A 124 8.33 -11.51 21.12
CA GLN A 124 9.67 -11.76 21.67
C GLN A 124 9.99 -10.91 22.92
N ASN A 125 9.02 -10.16 23.46
CA ASN A 125 9.21 -9.23 24.59
C ASN A 125 10.33 -8.19 24.36
N LYS A 126 10.45 -7.72 23.12
CA LYS A 126 11.37 -6.67 22.69
C LYS A 126 10.64 -5.35 22.53
N ASP A 127 11.39 -4.26 22.68
CA ASP A 127 10.89 -2.92 22.36
C ASP A 127 10.51 -2.82 20.88
N VAL A 128 9.34 -2.27 20.59
CA VAL A 128 8.76 -2.27 19.24
C VAL A 128 9.53 -1.36 18.28
N VAL A 129 10.18 -0.31 18.77
CA VAL A 129 10.93 0.63 17.93
C VAL A 129 12.38 0.19 17.75
N SER A 130 13.09 -0.02 18.86
CA SER A 130 14.53 -0.32 18.88
C SER A 130 14.88 -1.80 18.72
N GLY A 131 13.91 -2.71 18.93
CA GLY A 131 14.14 -4.16 18.89
C GLY A 131 15.01 -4.69 20.03
N LYS A 132 15.37 -3.85 21.01
CA LYS A 132 16.18 -4.27 22.16
C LYS A 132 15.33 -5.05 23.15
N SER A 133 15.90 -6.11 23.73
CA SER A 133 15.27 -6.85 24.82
C SER A 133 15.16 -5.95 26.05
N SER A 134 13.97 -5.90 26.65
CA SER A 134 13.69 -5.06 27.82
C SER A 134 14.36 -5.58 29.11
N LYS A 135 14.82 -6.85 29.12
CA LYS A 135 15.56 -7.52 30.20
C LYS A 135 16.59 -8.48 29.59
N GLY A 136 17.69 -8.76 30.33
CA GLY A 136 18.82 -9.58 29.88
C GLY A 136 18.41 -10.97 29.33
N GLU A 137 19.33 -11.61 28.60
CA GLU A 137 19.15 -12.77 27.68
C GLU A 137 18.36 -14.00 28.16
N ASN A 138 17.87 -14.03 29.40
CA ASN A 138 17.04 -15.09 29.99
C ASN A 138 15.56 -14.67 30.20
N SER A 139 15.03 -13.70 29.46
CA SER A 139 13.63 -13.28 29.63
C SER A 139 12.67 -14.35 29.09
N VAL A 140 11.83 -14.90 29.97
CA VAL A 140 10.69 -15.76 29.61
C VAL A 140 9.82 -15.03 28.58
N LEU A 141 9.43 -15.74 27.52
CA LEU A 141 8.50 -15.20 26.52
C LEU A 141 7.17 -14.81 27.19
N PRO A 142 6.54 -13.70 26.78
CA PRO A 142 5.27 -13.28 27.32
C PRO A 142 4.18 -14.25 26.84
N ASP A 143 3.09 -14.36 27.60
CA ASP A 143 1.87 -14.92 27.03
C ASP A 143 1.34 -14.03 25.90
N LEU A 144 0.50 -14.60 25.03
CA LEU A 144 -0.04 -13.88 23.88
C LEU A 144 -0.84 -12.64 24.31
N ALA A 145 -1.57 -12.72 25.42
CA ALA A 145 -2.34 -11.60 25.96
C ALA A 145 -1.46 -10.38 26.26
N THR A 146 -0.32 -10.61 26.90
CA THR A 146 0.65 -9.58 27.26
C THR A 146 1.31 -9.00 26.01
N ALA A 147 1.73 -9.85 25.06
CA ALA A 147 2.32 -9.42 23.80
C ALA A 147 1.35 -8.52 23.01
N LEU A 148 0.10 -8.96 22.87
CA LEU A 148 -0.91 -8.23 22.10
C LEU A 148 -1.36 -6.93 22.79
N ALA A 149 -1.33 -6.87 24.12
CA ALA A 149 -1.55 -5.63 24.85
C ALA A 149 -0.42 -4.60 24.62
N ALA A 150 0.83 -5.06 24.43
CA ALA A 150 1.94 -4.20 24.04
C ALA A 150 1.80 -3.74 22.58
N TYR A 151 1.41 -4.63 21.67
CA TYR A 151 1.21 -4.32 20.25
C TYR A 151 0.17 -3.20 20.05
N LYS A 152 -0.97 -3.26 20.75
CA LYS A 152 -2.04 -2.24 20.73
C LYS A 152 -1.64 -0.82 21.12
N LYS A 153 -0.52 -0.64 21.81
CA LYS A 153 -0.07 0.68 22.27
C LYS A 153 0.82 1.41 21.26
N ASN A 154 1.23 0.72 20.19
CA ASN A 154 2.01 1.28 19.09
C ASN A 154 1.09 1.66 17.94
#